data_AF-A0A2E9ZJ26-F1
#
_entry.id   AF-A0A2E9ZJ26-F1
#
_cell.length_a   1.000
_cell.length_b   1.000
_cell.length_c   1.000
_cell.angle_alpha   90.00
_cell.angle_beta   90.00
_cell.angle_gamma   90.00
#
_symmetry.space_group_name_H-M   'P 1'
#
loop_
_entity.id
_entity.type
_entity.pdbx_description
1 polymer ?
#
loop_
_entity_poly.entity_id
_entity_poly.type
_entity_poly.pdbx_seq_one_letter_code
_entity_poly.pdbx_strand_id
1 'polypeptide(L)'
;MKTENLLIFSILTMVCGFVVAQSDGDYVVPRTEYGQPDLQGVWNFSSNTPMQRPTRYGNQEFLSPEQVQEAIKRQQASAAAA
;
A
#
# COMPACT_ATOMS: atom_id res chain seq x y z
N MET A 1 17.73 -25.64 35.47
CA MET A 1 16.73 -25.64 34.37
C MET A 1 15.76 -24.46 34.44
N LYS A 2 15.05 -24.20 35.55
CA LYS A 2 14.09 -23.06 35.62
C LYS A 2 14.73 -21.67 35.58
N THR A 3 15.88 -21.48 36.23
CA THR A 3 16.64 -20.22 36.26
C THR A 3 17.40 -19.96 34.96
N GLU A 4 18.01 -21.00 34.39
CA GLU A 4 18.64 -21.00 33.06
C GLU A 4 17.65 -20.57 31.97
N ASN A 5 16.46 -21.18 31.96
CA ASN A 5 15.41 -20.85 30.99
C ASN A 5 14.86 -19.43 31.21
N LEU A 6 14.82 -18.94 32.46
CA LEU A 6 14.40 -17.57 32.80
C LEU A 6 15.43 -16.53 32.30
N LEU A 7 16.72 -16.83 32.40
CA LEU A 7 17.79 -15.98 31.87
C LEU A 7 17.77 -15.93 30.34
N ILE A 8 17.58 -17.07 29.67
CA ILE A 8 17.42 -17.14 28.21
C ILE A 8 16.21 -16.35 27.75
N PHE A 9 15.07 -16.46 28.46
CA PHE A 9 13.86 -15.70 28.13
C PHE A 9 14.09 -14.19 28.29
N SER A 10 14.77 -13.75 29.36
CA SER A 10 15.11 -12.35 29.61
C SER A 10 16.03 -11.76 28.53
N ILE A 11 17.03 -12.53 28.09
CA ILE A 11 17.93 -12.14 26.99
C ILE A 11 17.16 -12.06 25.66
N LEU A 12 16.23 -12.98 25.42
CA LEU A 12 15.39 -12.98 24.22
C LEU A 12 14.46 -11.77 24.16
N THR A 13 13.85 -11.36 25.27
CA THR A 13 13.04 -10.12 25.31
C THR A 13 13.87 -8.85 25.14
N MET A 14 15.12 -8.82 25.63
CA MET A 14 16.02 -7.68 25.44
C MET A 14 16.47 -7.51 23.99
N VAL A 15 16.74 -8.61 23.28
CA VAL A 15 17.10 -8.58 21.85
C VAL A 15 15.89 -8.18 20.97
N CYS A 16 14.68 -8.60 21.32
CA CYS A 16 13.45 -8.20 20.62
C CYS A 16 12.99 -6.75 20.93
N GLY A 17 13.53 -6.10 21.97
CA GLY A 17 13.20 -4.73 22.34
C GLY A 17 13.75 -3.66 21.39
N PHE A 18 14.70 -4.01 20.52
CA PHE A 18 15.22 -3.15 19.45
C PHE A 18 14.40 -3.26 18.17
N VAL A 19 13.07 -3.27 18.27
CA VAL A 19 12.25 -2.84 17.13
C VAL A 19 12.50 -1.33 16.99
N VAL A 20 13.55 -0.99 16.25
CA VAL A 20 13.72 0.32 15.65
C VAL A 20 12.42 0.56 14.90
N ALA A 21 11.62 1.46 15.45
CA ALA A 21 10.35 1.86 14.92
C ALA A 21 10.57 2.60 13.59
N GLN A 22 10.83 1.85 12.51
CA GLN A 22 10.57 2.20 11.10
C GLN A 22 10.63 3.71 10.79
N SER A 23 11.73 4.39 11.14
CA SER A 23 11.99 5.73 10.67
C SER A 23 13.22 5.65 9.77
N ASP A 24 12.99 5.89 8.49
CA ASP A 24 14.04 6.09 7.50
C ASP A 24 14.77 7.38 7.92
N GLY A 25 15.80 7.22 8.76
CA GLY A 25 16.39 8.31 9.56
C GLY A 25 17.06 9.40 8.75
N ASP A 26 17.33 9.12 7.47
CA ASP A 26 18.08 10.00 6.57
C ASP A 26 17.19 10.71 5.53
N TYR A 27 15.87 10.48 5.56
CA TYR A 27 14.98 11.17 4.63
C TYR A 27 14.72 12.62 5.04
N VAL A 28 15.17 13.56 4.22
CA VAL A 28 14.91 15.00 4.38
C VAL A 28 13.84 15.42 3.38
N VAL A 29 12.69 15.88 3.88
CA VAL A 29 11.58 16.38 3.05
C VAL A 29 12.05 17.61 2.27
N PRO A 30 12.06 17.60 0.92
CA PRO A 30 12.37 18.78 0.12
C PRO A 30 11.34 19.87 0.37
N ARG A 31 11.78 21.14 0.38
CA ARG A 31 10.92 22.29 0.65
C ARG A 31 11.00 23.34 -0.46
N THR A 32 9.88 24.02 -0.70
CA THR A 32 9.80 25.19 -1.58
C THR A 32 10.44 26.42 -0.95
N GLU A 33 10.59 27.51 -1.72
CA GLU A 33 11.10 28.80 -1.23
C GLU A 33 10.27 29.41 -0.07
N TYR A 34 9.01 28.98 0.05
CA TYR A 34 8.10 29.38 1.12
C TYR A 34 8.15 28.45 2.35
N GLY A 35 9.08 27.48 2.36
CA GLY A 35 9.28 26.54 3.46
C GLY A 35 8.25 25.42 3.56
N GLN A 36 7.40 25.22 2.54
CA GLN A 36 6.41 24.15 2.49
C GLN A 36 6.99 22.89 1.83
N PRO A 37 6.49 21.67 2.12
CA PRO A 37 6.90 20.47 1.41
C PRO A 37 6.76 20.62 -0.11
N ASP A 38 7.80 20.25 -0.84
CA ASP A 38 7.78 20.28 -2.31
C ASP A 38 7.11 19.03 -2.86
N LEU A 39 5.94 19.20 -3.46
CA LEU A 39 5.15 18.15 -4.11
C LEU A 39 5.19 18.26 -5.65
N GLN A 40 6.14 19.01 -6.20
CA GLN A 40 6.34 19.12 -7.64
C GLN A 40 6.92 17.83 -8.21
N GLY A 41 6.66 17.56 -9.49
CA GLY A 41 7.15 16.37 -10.18
C GLY A 41 6.17 15.88 -11.25
N VAL A 42 6.54 14.77 -11.90
CA VAL A 42 5.65 14.07 -12.84
C VAL A 42 4.84 13.05 -12.06
N TRP A 43 3.55 13.32 -11.93
CA TRP A 43 2.60 12.44 -11.26
C TRP A 43 1.84 11.60 -12.29
N ASN A 44 1.67 10.31 -12.02
CA ASN A 44 0.77 9.47 -12.80
C ASN A 44 -0.63 9.50 -12.17
N PHE A 45 -1.62 9.99 -12.92
CA PHE A 45 -3.03 10.04 -12.51
C PHE A 45 -3.91 9.02 -13.26
N SER A 46 -3.32 8.01 -13.91
CA SER A 46 -4.08 6.98 -14.60
C SER A 46 -4.93 6.18 -13.60
N SER A 47 -6.25 6.28 -13.72
CA SER A 47 -7.18 5.39 -13.01
C SER A 47 -7.43 4.16 -13.87
N ASN A 48 -7.27 2.99 -13.28
CA ASN A 48 -7.64 1.75 -13.94
C ASN A 48 -9.17 1.60 -14.01
N THR A 49 -9.92 2.31 -13.16
CA THR A 49 -11.40 2.24 -13.10
C THR A 49 -11.99 3.27 -14.08
N PRO A 50 -12.87 2.85 -15.01
CA PRO A 50 -13.46 3.75 -15.98
C PRO A 50 -14.36 4.80 -15.32
N MET A 51 -14.38 6.01 -15.89
CA MET A 51 -15.23 7.10 -15.39
C MET A 51 -16.73 6.83 -15.60
N GLN A 52 -17.06 6.04 -16.62
CA GLN A 52 -18.43 5.67 -16.94
C GLN A 52 -18.67 4.20 -16.59
N ARG A 53 -19.89 3.90 -16.14
CA ARG A 53 -20.33 2.53 -15.90
C ARG A 53 -20.29 1.74 -17.22
N PRO A 54 -19.61 0.58 -17.27
CA PRO A 54 -19.63 -0.26 -18.45
C PRO A 54 -21.06 -0.68 -18.83
N THR A 55 -21.40 -0.53 -20.11
CA THR A 55 -22.75 -0.81 -20.65
C THR A 55 -23.24 -2.23 -20.36
N ARG A 56 -22.32 -3.20 -20.29
CA ARG A 56 -22.60 -4.61 -19.92
C ARG A 56 -23.33 -4.77 -18.59
N TYR A 57 -23.21 -3.81 -17.67
CA TYR A 57 -23.85 -3.89 -16.36
C TYR A 57 -25.20 -3.17 -16.32
N GLY A 58 -25.54 -2.34 -17.33
CA GLY A 58 -26.81 -1.64 -17.42
C GLY A 58 -27.29 -1.05 -16.08
N ASN A 59 -28.51 -1.44 -15.69
CA ASN A 59 -29.16 -1.00 -14.44
C ASN A 59 -28.89 -1.92 -13.25
N GLN A 60 -27.95 -2.87 -13.34
CA GLN A 60 -27.62 -3.79 -12.25
C GLN A 60 -27.07 -3.02 -11.05
N GLU A 61 -27.70 -3.20 -9.89
CA GLU A 61 -27.35 -2.44 -8.67
C GLU A 61 -26.04 -2.95 -8.05
N PHE A 62 -25.89 -4.28 -7.92
CA PHE A 62 -24.74 -4.91 -7.28
C PHE A 62 -24.12 -5.99 -8.16
N LEU A 63 -22.80 -6.05 -8.20
CA LEU A 63 -22.06 -7.12 -8.88
C LEU A 63 -21.96 -8.37 -7.99
N SER A 64 -22.00 -9.54 -8.60
CA SER A 64 -21.63 -10.78 -7.91
C SER A 64 -20.12 -10.84 -7.67
N PRO A 65 -19.63 -11.64 -6.69
CA PRO A 65 -18.20 -11.82 -6.46
C PRO A 65 -17.42 -12.24 -7.72
N GLU A 66 -18.02 -13.09 -8.56
CA GLU A 66 -17.44 -13.57 -9.81
C GLU A 66 -17.32 -12.44 -10.84
N GLN A 67 -18.35 -11.60 -10.95
CA GLN A 67 -18.36 -10.45 -11.86
C GLN A 67 -17.33 -9.38 -11.46
N VAL A 68 -17.09 -9.20 -10.16
CA VAL A 68 -16.02 -8.33 -9.65
C VAL A 68 -14.66 -8.87 -10.07
N GLN A 69 -14.42 -10.18 -9.91
CA GLN A 69 -13.15 -10.79 -10.31
C GLN A 69 -12.92 -10.70 -11.82
N GLU A 70 -13.97 -10.87 -12.62
CA GLU A 70 -13.86 -10.67 -14.07
C GLU A 70 -13.52 -9.21 -14.43
N ALA A 71 -14.12 -8.23 -13.74
CA ALA A 71 -13.81 -6.82 -13.95
C ALA A 71 -12.34 -6.51 -13.64
N ILE A 72 -11.83 -7.02 -12.51
CA ILE A 72 -10.42 -6.87 -12.11
C ILE A 72 -9.49 -7.49 -13.16
N LYS A 73 -9.77 -8.70 -13.63
CA LYS A 73 -8.98 -9.36 -14.67
C LYS A 73 -8.95 -8.55 -15.98
N ARG A 74 -10.10 -8.02 -16.41
CA ARG A 74 -10.17 -7.17 -17.61
C ARG A 74 -9.32 -5.91 -17.46
N GLN A 75 -9.38 -5.29 -16.28
CA GLN A 75 -8.65 -4.08 -15.94
C GLN A 75 -7.14 -4.31 -15.88
N GLN A 76 -6.71 -5.45 -15.37
CA GLN A 76 -5.30 -5.87 -15.41
C GLN A 76 -4.82 -6.11 -16.86
N ALA A 77 -5.63 -6.79 -17.68
CA ALA A 77 -5.28 -7.06 -19.07
C ALA A 77 -5.15 -5.76 -19.89
N SER A 78 -6.03 -4.77 -19.67
CA SER A 78 -5.91 -3.47 -20.35
C SER A 78 -4.70 -2.66 -19.88
N ALA A 79 -4.36 -2.74 -18.59
CA ALA A 79 -3.18 -2.06 -18.04
C ALA A 79 -1.86 -2.68 -18.55
N ALA A 80 -1.81 -4.00 -18.74
CA ALA A 80 -0.64 -4.68 -19.29
C ALA A 80 -0.45 -4.46 -20.81
N ALA A 81 -1.50 -4.04 -21.51
CA ALA A 81 -1.46 -3.78 -22.94
C ALA A 81 -1.13 -2.31 -23.29
N ALA A 82 -1.13 -1.41 -22.29
CA ALA A 82 -0.80 0.01 -22.42
C ALA A 82 0.69 0.24 -22.13
#